data_AF-A0A9D8DH91-F1
#
_entry.id   AF-A0A9D8DH91-F1
#
_cell.length_a   1.000
_cell.length_b   1.000
_cell.length_c   1.000
_cell.angle_alpha   90.00
_cell.angle_beta   90.00
_cell.angle_gamma   90.00
#
_symmetry.space_group_name_H-M   'P 1'
#
loop_
_entity.id
_entity.type
_entity.pdbx_description
1 polymer ?
#
loop_
_entity_poly.entity_id
_entity_poly.type
_entity_poly.pdbx_seq_one_letter_code
_entity_poly.pdbx_strand_id
1 'polypeptide(L)'
;MHRLWETVVEPTLQAVQPRVIVEVGTASGAQAEKLLEFAQRVDAAVHLIDPDPAIDPVEWQMTYGARLSFHAARSLDALPEIAEPDVVLIDGDHNWYTVTNELRLLEQRARADGREPPLVLAHDVGWPYGRRDLYYEPEAIPERQRQPHVQLGLAPGEDRPVESGGLNRHLHNAIYEGAPRNGVLTAIEDFRDGSERAYELVLVGGLHGIGVLADRELLARKPALAKQLGALKRAPFLRRQIELVERERLGLAARVEEAKAQLDAAAERRQRLERDLAAAEDRASKSDAIRERLQAAEREAEEIKGRLAAAEREARDAEARALRLAGERERDHRRTGELLEELEITCAALARAETESELADERERRSAGRLTALRAELTSGRGLVEALAAEPPGKPAGEGELRRSLEQRYREVAVRLAEAGDDAPIGNVLALDRLGVLAAGAAAGPSGAGVDVVVCVHNAPDDVR
;
A
#
# COMPACT_ATOMS: atom_id res chain seq x y z
N MET A 1 2.22 -51.48 7.14
CA MET A 1 2.12 -52.94 6.90
C MET A 1 0.71 -53.52 6.64
N HIS A 2 -0.37 -53.05 7.30
CA HIS A 2 -1.73 -53.67 7.27
C HIS A 2 -2.33 -54.02 5.90
N ARG A 3 -1.95 -53.32 4.83
CA ARG A 3 -2.43 -53.58 3.46
C ARG A 3 -1.90 -54.89 2.87
N LEU A 4 -0.82 -55.44 3.44
CA LEU A 4 -0.20 -56.71 3.06
C LEU A 4 -0.59 -57.84 4.02
N TRP A 5 -1.63 -57.64 4.83
CA TRP A 5 -2.04 -58.58 5.86
C TRP A 5 -2.41 -59.96 5.30
N GLU A 6 -3.38 -60.01 4.39
CA GLU A 6 -3.93 -61.26 3.87
C GLU A 6 -2.94 -62.03 2.97
N THR A 7 -2.02 -61.30 2.34
CA THR A 7 -1.13 -61.85 1.31
C THR A 7 0.24 -62.25 1.85
N VAL A 8 0.73 -61.56 2.87
CA VAL A 8 2.08 -61.77 3.43
C VAL A 8 2.04 -62.03 4.92
N VAL A 9 1.51 -61.10 5.71
CA VAL A 9 1.67 -61.11 7.18
C VAL A 9 0.97 -62.31 7.81
N GLU A 10 -0.35 -62.44 7.64
CA GLU A 10 -1.12 -63.52 8.26
C GLU A 10 -0.65 -64.92 7.82
N PRO A 11 -0.46 -65.22 6.52
CA PRO A 11 0.08 -66.51 6.10
C PRO A 11 1.46 -66.83 6.70
N THR A 12 2.29 -65.81 6.91
CA THR A 12 3.60 -65.96 7.55
C THR A 12 3.46 -66.24 9.05
N LEU A 13 2.58 -65.51 9.75
CA LEU A 13 2.27 -65.78 11.17
C LEU A 13 1.68 -67.18 11.36
N GLN A 14 0.78 -67.62 10.48
CA GLN A 14 0.24 -68.99 10.49
C GLN A 14 1.33 -70.05 10.35
N ALA A 15 2.37 -69.77 9.54
CA ALA A 15 3.48 -70.69 9.32
C ALA A 15 4.48 -70.74 10.49
N VAL A 16 4.64 -69.63 11.23
CA VAL A 16 5.48 -69.57 12.44
C VAL A 16 4.78 -70.19 13.65
N GLN A 17 3.48 -69.92 13.78
CA GLN A 17 2.66 -70.20 14.97
C GLN A 17 3.23 -69.52 16.23
N PRO A 18 3.28 -68.17 16.26
CA PRO A 18 3.88 -67.43 17.36
C PRO A 18 3.04 -67.50 18.64
N ARG A 19 3.72 -67.42 19.78
CA ARG A 19 3.14 -67.18 21.10
C ARG A 19 3.30 -65.73 21.53
N VAL A 20 4.37 -65.06 21.12
CA VAL A 20 4.61 -63.63 21.39
C VAL A 20 4.86 -62.90 20.08
N ILE A 21 4.01 -61.91 19.79
CA ILE A 21 4.11 -61.04 18.62
C ILE A 21 4.39 -59.62 19.09
N VAL A 22 5.37 -58.96 18.48
CA VAL A 22 5.69 -57.56 18.75
C VAL A 22 5.42 -56.74 17.50
N GLU A 23 4.77 -55.59 17.65
CA GLU A 23 4.66 -54.55 16.64
C GLU A 23 5.38 -53.29 17.11
N VAL A 24 6.27 -52.77 16.28
CA VAL A 24 6.94 -51.48 16.45
C VAL A 24 6.34 -50.50 15.46
N GLY A 25 5.79 -49.39 15.96
CA GLY A 25 5.07 -48.41 15.16
C GLY A 25 3.59 -48.77 15.02
N THR A 26 2.77 -48.37 16.00
CA THR A 26 1.33 -48.67 16.05
C THR A 26 0.53 -47.65 15.24
N ALA A 27 0.94 -46.39 15.24
CA ALA A 27 0.28 -45.27 14.57
C ALA A 27 -1.25 -45.26 14.84
N SER A 28 -2.07 -45.54 13.82
CA SER A 28 -3.54 -45.55 13.94
C SER A 28 -4.12 -46.84 14.50
N GLY A 29 -3.32 -47.87 14.78
CA GLY A 29 -3.77 -49.18 15.28
C GLY A 29 -4.30 -50.15 14.22
N ALA A 30 -4.34 -49.79 12.93
CA ALA A 30 -4.96 -50.63 11.89
C ALA A 30 -4.27 -51.99 11.69
N GLN A 31 -2.96 -52.08 11.95
CA GLN A 31 -2.21 -53.33 11.93
C GLN A 31 -2.36 -54.07 13.27
N ALA A 32 -2.34 -53.34 14.39
CA ALA A 32 -2.55 -53.88 15.74
C ALA A 32 -3.91 -54.57 15.91
N GLU A 33 -5.01 -54.03 15.38
CA GLU A 33 -6.34 -54.67 15.40
C GLU A 33 -6.29 -56.07 14.78
N LYS A 34 -5.67 -56.18 13.59
CA LYS A 34 -5.51 -57.44 12.86
C LYS A 34 -4.64 -58.44 13.63
N LEU A 35 -3.57 -57.95 14.28
CA LEU A 35 -2.72 -58.78 15.14
C LEU A 35 -3.50 -59.31 16.34
N LEU A 36 -4.31 -58.49 17.00
CA LEU A 36 -5.11 -58.89 18.15
C LEU A 36 -6.19 -59.91 17.79
N GLU A 37 -6.87 -59.73 16.65
CA GLU A 37 -7.81 -60.72 16.11
C GLU A 37 -7.13 -62.05 15.77
N PHE A 38 -5.94 -62.01 15.16
CA PHE A 38 -5.14 -63.21 14.92
C PHE A 38 -4.72 -63.88 16.22
N ALA A 39 -4.18 -63.11 17.16
CA ALA A 39 -3.68 -63.58 18.44
C ALA A 39 -4.79 -64.22 19.28
N GLN A 40 -6.02 -63.72 19.20
CA GLN A 40 -7.19 -64.35 19.83
C GLN A 40 -7.47 -65.76 19.28
N ARG A 41 -7.27 -65.99 17.97
CA ARG A 41 -7.50 -67.31 17.34
C ARG A 41 -6.44 -68.35 17.69
N VAL A 42 -5.20 -67.92 17.94
CA VAL A 42 -4.05 -68.81 18.16
C VAL A 42 -3.52 -68.81 19.60
N ASP A 43 -4.19 -68.06 20.47
CA ASP A 43 -3.80 -67.79 21.85
C ASP A 43 -2.36 -67.24 22.02
N ALA A 44 -2.03 -66.22 21.22
CA ALA A 44 -0.77 -65.47 21.32
C ALA A 44 -0.93 -64.19 22.16
N ALA A 45 0.16 -63.69 22.72
CA ALA A 45 0.29 -62.36 23.30
C ALA A 45 0.80 -61.36 22.26
N VAL A 46 0.33 -60.12 22.35
CA VAL A 46 0.71 -59.01 21.48
C VAL A 46 1.33 -57.89 22.31
N HIS A 47 2.51 -57.46 21.91
CA HIS A 47 3.18 -56.28 22.43
C HIS A 47 3.17 -55.18 21.38
N LEU A 48 2.66 -54.01 21.73
CA LEU A 48 2.66 -52.84 20.86
C LEU A 48 3.66 -51.83 21.41
N ILE A 49 4.59 -51.38 20.58
CA ILE A 49 5.56 -50.34 20.92
C ILE A 49 5.30 -49.11 20.05
N ASP A 50 4.95 -48.01 20.70
CA ASP A 50 4.81 -46.71 20.04
C ASP A 50 4.90 -45.59 21.09
N PRO A 51 5.81 -44.60 20.93
CA PRO A 51 5.90 -43.49 21.88
C PRO A 51 4.71 -42.53 21.82
N ASP A 52 4.00 -42.43 20.69
CA ASP A 52 2.91 -41.47 20.49
C ASP A 52 1.83 -42.05 19.54
N PRO A 53 1.11 -43.10 19.98
CA PRO A 53 0.06 -43.71 19.17
C PRO A 53 -1.16 -42.78 19.03
N ALA A 54 -1.90 -42.91 17.92
CA ALA A 54 -3.19 -42.23 17.76
C ALA A 54 -4.35 -42.95 18.48
N ILE A 55 -4.12 -44.16 18.99
CA ILE A 55 -5.07 -44.93 19.80
C ILE A 55 -4.93 -44.59 21.29
N ASP A 56 -5.96 -44.86 22.09
CA ASP A 56 -5.86 -44.81 23.55
C ASP A 56 -5.37 -46.17 24.10
N PRO A 57 -4.13 -46.26 24.62
CA PRO A 57 -3.59 -47.52 25.14
C PRO A 57 -4.38 -48.06 26.33
N VAL A 58 -4.98 -47.19 27.14
CA VAL A 58 -5.70 -47.57 28.35
C VAL A 58 -7.03 -48.24 27.96
N GLU A 59 -7.75 -47.67 27.01
CA GLU A 59 -8.98 -48.27 26.46
C GLU A 59 -8.71 -49.64 25.82
N TRP A 60 -7.63 -49.74 25.06
CA TRP A 60 -7.24 -51.00 24.43
C TRP A 60 -6.81 -52.05 25.44
N GLN A 61 -6.05 -51.66 26.46
CA GLN A 61 -5.65 -52.55 27.54
C GLN A 61 -6.86 -53.10 28.31
N MET A 62 -7.91 -52.29 28.52
CA MET A 62 -9.18 -52.76 29.10
C MET A 62 -9.91 -53.74 28.19
N THR A 63 -9.92 -53.48 26.89
CA THR A 63 -10.60 -54.32 25.88
C THR A 63 -9.96 -55.69 25.71
N TYR A 64 -8.63 -55.73 25.58
CA TYR A 64 -7.89 -56.94 25.23
C TYR A 64 -7.25 -57.64 26.44
N GLY A 65 -7.22 -56.99 27.61
CA GLY A 65 -6.72 -57.56 28.85
C GLY A 65 -5.29 -58.09 28.71
N ALA A 66 -5.01 -59.24 29.35
CA ALA A 66 -3.66 -59.83 29.38
C ALA A 66 -3.10 -60.25 28.01
N ARG A 67 -3.92 -60.23 26.94
CA ARG A 67 -3.45 -60.53 25.58
C ARG A 67 -2.61 -59.38 25.00
N LEU A 68 -2.85 -58.15 25.45
CA LEU A 68 -2.17 -56.96 24.98
C LEU A 68 -1.25 -56.42 26.08
N SER A 69 -0.04 -56.03 25.71
CA SER A 69 0.85 -55.19 26.51
C SER A 69 1.29 -54.00 25.68
N PHE A 70 0.96 -52.79 26.13
CA PHE A 70 1.33 -51.57 25.43
C PHE A 70 2.59 -50.94 26.06
N HIS A 71 3.53 -50.53 25.20
CA HIS A 71 4.81 -49.92 25.57
C HIS A 71 4.87 -48.51 24.96
N ALA A 72 4.53 -47.50 25.77
CA ALA A 72 4.59 -46.09 25.40
C ALA A 72 6.04 -45.57 25.45
N ALA A 73 6.89 -46.12 24.57
CA ALA A 73 8.32 -45.86 24.54
C ALA A 73 8.89 -46.05 23.13
N ARG A 74 10.14 -45.61 22.94
CA ARG A 74 10.88 -45.89 21.70
C ARG A 74 11.27 -47.37 21.65
N SER A 75 11.37 -47.92 20.45
CA SER A 75 11.71 -49.33 20.22
C SER A 75 13.04 -49.75 20.82
N LEU A 76 14.06 -48.89 20.73
CA LEU A 76 15.39 -49.17 21.30
C LEU A 76 15.36 -49.30 22.83
N ASP A 77 14.39 -48.69 23.50
CA ASP A 77 14.22 -48.76 24.95
C ASP A 77 13.28 -49.92 25.36
N ALA A 78 12.21 -50.16 24.59
CA ALA A 78 11.19 -51.15 24.91
C ALA A 78 11.57 -52.60 24.53
N LEU A 79 12.22 -52.81 23.37
CA LEU A 79 12.55 -54.15 22.88
C LEU A 79 13.37 -54.98 23.89
N PRO A 80 14.35 -54.44 24.63
CA PRO A 80 15.07 -55.16 25.68
C PRO A 80 14.19 -55.70 26.82
N GLU A 81 13.01 -55.11 27.05
CA GLU A 81 12.12 -55.49 28.16
C GLU A 81 11.16 -56.62 27.79
N ILE A 82 10.96 -56.87 26.49
CA ILE A 82 10.04 -57.89 25.99
C ILE A 82 10.74 -59.26 25.97
N ALA A 83 10.17 -60.21 26.69
CA ALA A 83 10.70 -61.56 26.78
C ALA A 83 10.27 -62.41 25.56
N GLU A 84 11.24 -63.12 24.99
CA GLU A 84 11.04 -64.22 24.03
C GLU A 84 10.09 -63.91 22.85
N PRO A 85 10.27 -62.79 22.11
CA PRO A 85 9.47 -62.55 20.92
C PRO A 85 9.69 -63.68 19.89
N ASP A 86 8.60 -64.19 19.31
CA ASP A 86 8.67 -65.16 18.20
C ASP A 86 8.68 -64.44 16.84
N VAL A 87 7.93 -63.34 16.75
CA VAL A 87 7.81 -62.49 15.56
C VAL A 87 7.81 -61.02 15.95
N VAL A 88 8.57 -60.21 15.21
CA VAL A 88 8.61 -58.75 15.36
C VAL A 88 8.26 -58.10 14.02
N LEU A 89 7.26 -57.23 14.04
CA LEU A 89 6.86 -56.39 12.91
C LEU A 89 7.45 -54.99 13.13
N ILE A 90 8.33 -54.54 12.23
CA ILE A 90 8.99 -53.23 12.28
C ILE A 90 8.32 -52.31 11.25
N ASP A 91 7.61 -51.30 11.73
CA ASP A 91 6.92 -50.27 10.92
C ASP A 91 6.93 -48.90 11.66
N GLY A 92 7.98 -48.64 12.45
CA GLY A 92 8.16 -47.40 13.21
C GLY A 92 9.02 -46.38 12.46
N ASP A 93 10.23 -46.14 12.97
CA ASP A 93 11.19 -45.24 12.33
C ASP A 93 11.74 -45.82 11.02
N HIS A 94 11.68 -45.04 9.95
CA HIS A 94 12.20 -45.45 8.64
C HIS A 94 13.63 -44.93 8.39
N ASN A 95 14.54 -45.20 9.31
CA ASN A 95 15.95 -44.83 9.16
C ASN A 95 16.89 -45.98 9.50
N TRP A 96 18.09 -45.91 8.93
CA TRP A 96 19.09 -46.96 9.05
C TRP A 96 19.52 -47.17 10.52
N TYR A 97 19.72 -46.09 11.26
CA TYR A 97 20.21 -46.15 12.64
C TYR A 97 19.25 -46.94 13.54
N THR A 98 17.97 -46.57 13.55
CA THR A 98 16.98 -47.21 14.41
C THR A 98 16.84 -48.69 14.03
N VAL A 99 16.56 -48.99 12.76
CA VAL A 99 16.31 -50.37 12.29
C VAL A 99 17.51 -51.29 12.51
N THR A 100 18.73 -50.84 12.20
CA THR A 100 19.93 -51.67 12.44
C THR A 100 20.11 -51.97 13.94
N ASN A 101 19.82 -51.02 14.83
CA ASN A 101 19.96 -51.25 16.27
C ASN A 101 18.82 -52.10 16.84
N GLU A 102 17.59 -51.98 16.34
CA GLU A 102 16.49 -52.90 16.68
C GLU A 102 16.87 -54.35 16.36
N LEU A 103 17.35 -54.61 15.15
CA LEU A 103 17.78 -55.95 14.72
C LEU A 103 18.93 -56.51 15.58
N ARG A 104 19.91 -55.65 15.92
CA ARG A 104 21.01 -56.03 16.80
C ARG A 104 20.53 -56.36 18.21
N LEU A 105 19.59 -55.60 18.77
CA LEU A 105 19.03 -55.86 20.10
C LEU A 105 18.31 -57.21 20.13
N LEU A 106 17.51 -57.50 19.10
CA LEU A 106 16.79 -58.77 18.96
C LEU A 106 17.75 -59.97 18.89
N GLU A 107 18.81 -59.88 18.07
CA GLU A 107 19.82 -60.94 17.96
C GLU A 107 20.63 -61.10 19.26
N GLN A 108 21.08 -60.00 19.87
CA GLN A 108 21.84 -60.03 21.12
C GLN A 108 21.02 -60.66 22.24
N ARG A 109 19.72 -60.32 22.33
CA ARG A 109 18.84 -60.90 23.34
C ARG A 109 18.61 -62.39 23.09
N ALA A 110 18.33 -62.78 21.85
CA ALA A 110 18.19 -64.19 21.50
C ALA A 110 19.46 -65.00 21.84
N ARG A 111 20.63 -64.44 21.56
CA ARG A 111 21.93 -65.04 21.92
C ARG A 111 22.09 -65.17 23.44
N ALA A 112 21.78 -64.14 24.20
CA ALA A 112 21.86 -64.16 25.66
C ALA A 112 20.96 -65.23 26.28
N ASP A 113 19.79 -65.44 25.67
CA ASP A 113 18.79 -66.41 26.13
C ASP A 113 19.00 -67.82 25.51
N GLY A 114 20.08 -68.02 24.72
CA GLY A 114 20.42 -69.31 24.13
C GLY A 114 19.42 -69.81 23.07
N ARG A 115 18.74 -68.89 22.36
CA ARG A 115 17.69 -69.18 21.37
C ARG A 115 18.00 -68.57 20.00
N GLU A 116 17.20 -68.97 19.03
CA GLU A 116 17.16 -68.31 17.72
C GLU A 116 16.52 -66.91 17.82
N PRO A 117 16.99 -65.95 17.02
CA PRO A 117 16.33 -64.66 16.85
C PRO A 117 14.88 -64.81 16.33
N PRO A 118 13.98 -63.86 16.65
CA PRO A 118 12.63 -63.86 16.12
C PRO A 118 12.62 -63.75 14.59
N LEU A 119 11.51 -64.17 13.97
CA LEU A 119 11.22 -63.77 12.62
C LEU A 119 10.95 -62.26 12.59
N VAL A 120 11.58 -61.52 11.67
CA VAL A 120 11.33 -60.09 11.50
C VAL A 120 10.59 -59.83 10.20
N LEU A 121 9.50 -59.06 10.26
CA LEU A 121 8.84 -58.46 9.11
C LEU A 121 9.05 -56.95 9.18
N ALA A 122 9.70 -56.35 8.20
CA ALA A 122 9.98 -54.93 8.16
C ALA A 122 9.25 -54.28 6.97
N HIS A 123 8.50 -53.21 7.21
CA HIS A 123 7.85 -52.44 6.16
C HIS A 123 8.82 -51.38 5.58
N ASP A 124 8.40 -50.71 4.50
CA ASP A 124 9.16 -49.63 3.85
C ASP A 124 10.56 -50.02 3.36
N VAL A 125 10.72 -51.30 2.98
CA VAL A 125 11.94 -51.77 2.29
C VAL A 125 12.01 -51.36 0.81
N GLY A 126 10.91 -50.84 0.26
CA GLY A 126 10.79 -50.24 -1.07
C GLY A 126 10.83 -48.71 -1.01
N TRP A 127 10.56 -48.06 -2.13
CA TRP A 127 10.61 -46.60 -2.22
C TRP A 127 9.47 -45.94 -1.39
N PRO A 128 9.70 -44.82 -0.68
CA PRO A 128 10.95 -44.03 -0.69
C PRO A 128 12.03 -44.50 0.30
N TYR A 129 11.66 -45.18 1.38
CA TYR A 129 12.56 -45.29 2.54
C TYR A 129 13.43 -46.53 2.58
N GLY A 130 13.31 -47.44 1.62
CA GLY A 130 14.20 -48.59 1.51
C GLY A 130 15.66 -48.17 1.38
N ARG A 131 15.91 -47.07 0.66
CA ARG A 131 17.26 -46.53 0.37
C ARG A 131 17.43 -45.08 0.82
N ARG A 132 16.54 -44.56 1.66
CA ARG A 132 16.57 -43.18 2.16
C ARG A 132 16.05 -43.13 3.58
N ASP A 133 16.76 -42.46 4.46
CA ASP A 133 16.31 -42.23 5.82
C ASP A 133 15.20 -41.17 5.87
N LEU A 134 14.25 -41.43 6.76
CA LEU A 134 13.26 -40.50 7.27
C LEU A 134 13.55 -40.17 8.73
N TYR A 135 13.35 -38.93 9.13
CA TYR A 135 13.37 -38.52 10.54
C TYR A 135 12.09 -37.79 10.93
N TYR A 136 11.42 -38.28 11.97
CA TYR A 136 10.36 -37.55 12.67
C TYR A 136 10.98 -36.51 13.61
N GLU A 137 11.93 -36.92 14.43
CA GLU A 137 12.77 -36.07 15.28
C GLU A 137 14.24 -36.34 14.96
N PRO A 138 14.86 -35.55 14.06
CA PRO A 138 16.26 -35.75 13.68
C PRO A 138 17.21 -35.79 14.88
N GLU A 139 16.94 -35.04 15.93
CA GLU A 139 17.77 -34.91 17.14
C GLU A 139 17.80 -36.19 17.98
N ALA A 140 16.83 -37.10 17.80
CA ALA A 140 16.84 -38.42 18.43
C ALA A 140 17.99 -39.32 17.92
N ILE A 141 18.50 -39.03 16.72
CA ILE A 141 19.56 -39.80 16.09
C ILE A 141 20.91 -39.16 16.40
N PRO A 142 21.90 -39.92 16.91
CA PRO A 142 23.24 -39.38 17.13
C PRO A 142 23.79 -38.73 15.86
N GLU A 143 24.31 -37.51 15.96
CA GLU A 143 24.71 -36.69 14.81
C GLU A 143 25.60 -37.44 13.81
N ARG A 144 26.55 -38.25 14.31
CA ARG A 144 27.48 -39.04 13.48
C ARG A 144 26.84 -40.21 12.72
N GLN A 145 25.63 -40.61 13.11
CA GLN A 145 24.87 -41.70 12.50
C GLN A 145 23.65 -41.18 11.71
N ARG A 146 23.48 -39.86 11.67
CA ARG A 146 22.39 -39.18 10.97
C ARG A 146 22.85 -38.71 9.60
N GLN A 147 22.03 -38.95 8.58
CA GLN A 147 22.24 -38.44 7.24
C GLN A 147 21.92 -36.94 7.17
N PRO A 148 22.59 -36.17 6.29
CA PRO A 148 22.12 -34.83 5.93
C PRO A 148 20.67 -34.89 5.47
N HIS A 149 19.80 -34.05 6.03
CA HIS A 149 18.36 -34.10 5.79
C HIS A 149 17.77 -32.71 5.51
N VAL A 150 16.58 -32.70 4.90
CA VAL A 150 15.81 -31.50 4.59
C VAL A 150 14.31 -31.79 4.69
N GLN A 151 13.51 -30.78 5.06
CA GLN A 151 12.05 -30.90 5.12
C GLN A 151 11.42 -30.51 3.77
N LEU A 152 11.57 -31.40 2.79
CA LEU A 152 11.07 -31.25 1.42
C LEU A 152 10.49 -32.57 0.92
N GLY A 153 9.63 -32.50 -0.10
CA GLY A 153 8.90 -33.66 -0.60
C GLY A 153 9.75 -34.59 -1.46
N LEU A 154 9.27 -35.82 -1.66
CA LEU A 154 9.95 -36.84 -2.46
C LEU A 154 9.14 -37.17 -3.72
N ALA A 155 9.81 -37.25 -4.86
CA ALA A 155 9.20 -37.58 -6.14
C ALA A 155 9.93 -38.77 -6.79
N PRO A 156 9.21 -39.77 -7.34
CA PRO A 156 9.85 -40.88 -8.05
C PRO A 156 10.71 -40.41 -9.22
N GLY A 157 11.94 -40.91 -9.31
CA GLY A 157 12.90 -40.56 -10.35
C GLY A 157 13.77 -39.35 -10.03
N GLU A 158 13.51 -38.64 -8.92
CA GLU A 158 14.34 -37.54 -8.44
C GLU A 158 15.32 -38.02 -7.37
N ASP A 159 16.62 -37.79 -7.58
CA ASP A 159 17.65 -38.22 -6.62
C ASP A 159 17.62 -37.41 -5.30
N ARG A 160 17.07 -36.19 -5.34
CA ARG A 160 16.98 -35.26 -4.22
C ARG A 160 15.53 -34.86 -3.93
N PRO A 161 15.20 -34.48 -2.67
CA PRO A 161 13.91 -33.91 -2.35
C PRO A 161 13.58 -32.68 -3.19
N VAL A 162 12.32 -32.54 -3.58
CA VAL A 162 11.80 -31.49 -4.46
C VAL A 162 11.27 -30.30 -3.66
N GLU A 163 11.48 -29.10 -4.19
CA GLU A 163 11.09 -27.85 -3.52
C GLU A 163 9.58 -27.66 -3.43
N SER A 164 8.82 -28.16 -4.40
CA SER A 164 7.34 -28.11 -4.46
C SER A 164 6.75 -29.51 -4.45
N GLY A 165 5.60 -29.66 -3.78
CA GLY A 165 4.86 -30.91 -3.71
C GLY A 165 5.66 -32.08 -3.12
N GLY A 166 5.48 -33.26 -3.71
CA GLY A 166 6.15 -34.50 -3.33
C GLY A 166 5.59 -35.17 -2.07
N LEU A 167 5.88 -36.46 -1.94
CA LEU A 167 5.47 -37.24 -0.77
C LEU A 167 6.23 -36.80 0.48
N ASN A 168 5.57 -36.87 1.64
CA ASN A 168 6.20 -36.74 2.95
C ASN A 168 6.98 -35.43 3.14
N ARG A 169 6.54 -34.36 2.48
CA ARG A 169 7.12 -33.02 2.55
C ARG A 169 7.18 -32.43 3.96
N HIS A 170 6.24 -32.82 4.81
CA HIS A 170 6.14 -32.36 6.19
C HIS A 170 7.18 -33.02 7.11
N LEU A 171 7.93 -34.03 6.64
CA LEU A 171 8.92 -34.78 7.41
C LEU A 171 10.35 -34.45 6.93
N HIS A 172 11.35 -34.80 7.75
CA HIS A 172 12.74 -34.63 7.39
C HIS A 172 13.26 -35.83 6.59
N ASN A 173 13.53 -35.62 5.31
CA ASN A 173 14.02 -36.64 4.41
C ASN A 173 15.52 -36.49 4.18
N ALA A 174 16.27 -37.59 4.23
CA ALA A 174 17.68 -37.57 3.85
C ALA A 174 17.85 -37.04 2.42
N ILE A 175 18.86 -36.18 2.20
CA ILE A 175 19.03 -35.45 0.93
C ILE A 175 19.39 -36.39 -0.23
N TYR A 176 20.21 -37.40 0.03
CA TYR A 176 20.75 -38.28 -1.00
C TYR A 176 20.14 -39.67 -0.89
N GLU A 177 19.54 -40.19 -1.96
CA GLU A 177 19.14 -41.61 -2.01
C GLU A 177 20.36 -42.51 -2.13
N GLY A 178 20.30 -43.70 -1.53
CA GLY A 178 21.30 -44.75 -1.76
C GLY A 178 22.69 -44.50 -1.17
N ALA A 179 22.86 -43.42 -0.40
CA ALA A 179 24.08 -43.22 0.40
C ALA A 179 24.34 -44.42 1.34
N PRO A 180 25.60 -44.69 1.75
CA PRO A 180 25.87 -45.70 2.76
C PRO A 180 25.09 -45.43 4.05
N ARG A 181 24.59 -46.49 4.69
CA ARG A 181 23.86 -46.42 5.96
C ARG A 181 22.60 -45.54 5.88
N ASN A 182 21.78 -45.78 4.86
CA ASN A 182 20.65 -44.94 4.52
C ASN A 182 19.48 -45.80 4.01
N GLY A 183 18.38 -45.77 4.74
CA GLY A 183 17.13 -46.48 4.49
C GLY A 183 17.00 -47.83 5.19
N VAL A 184 15.75 -48.28 5.29
CA VAL A 184 15.35 -49.50 5.99
C VAL A 184 15.94 -50.76 5.36
N LEU A 185 15.87 -50.88 4.03
CA LEU A 185 16.43 -52.05 3.33
C LEU A 185 17.94 -52.11 3.49
N THR A 186 18.61 -50.96 3.42
CA THR A 186 20.06 -50.87 3.68
C THR A 186 20.40 -51.32 5.10
N ALA A 187 19.60 -50.94 6.11
CA ALA A 187 19.82 -51.38 7.49
C ALA A 187 19.70 -52.89 7.67
N ILE A 188 18.72 -53.52 7.03
CA ILE A 188 18.50 -54.96 7.08
C ILE A 188 19.64 -55.71 6.37
N GLU A 189 20.08 -55.21 5.21
CA GLU A 189 21.20 -55.80 4.46
C GLU A 189 22.52 -55.67 5.22
N ASP A 190 22.84 -54.49 5.74
CA ASP A 190 24.05 -54.25 6.55
C ASP A 190 24.06 -55.11 7.83
N PHE A 191 22.90 -55.26 8.48
CA PHE A 191 22.76 -56.15 9.64
C PHE A 191 23.00 -57.60 9.26
N ARG A 192 22.33 -58.10 8.20
CA ARG A 192 22.47 -59.48 7.72
C ARG A 192 23.92 -59.79 7.37
N ASP A 193 24.57 -58.91 6.61
CA ASP A 193 25.91 -59.14 6.09
C ASP A 193 26.98 -58.98 7.18
N GLY A 194 26.66 -58.26 8.26
CA GLY A 194 27.52 -58.10 9.44
C GLY A 194 27.30 -59.10 10.56
N SER A 195 26.28 -59.96 10.49
CA SER A 195 25.97 -60.95 11.54
C SER A 195 26.83 -62.22 11.42
N GLU A 196 27.13 -62.85 12.55
CA GLU A 196 27.70 -64.21 12.61
C GLU A 196 26.68 -65.30 12.25
N ARG A 197 25.38 -64.98 12.34
CA ARG A 197 24.28 -65.87 11.96
C ARG A 197 23.95 -65.74 10.47
N ALA A 198 23.47 -66.83 9.89
CA ALA A 198 23.03 -66.85 8.50
C ALA A 198 21.54 -66.55 8.41
N TYR A 199 21.18 -65.40 7.84
CA TYR A 199 19.78 -65.05 7.58
C TYR A 199 19.38 -65.23 6.11
N GLU A 200 18.10 -65.49 5.91
CA GLU A 200 17.41 -65.39 4.64
C GLU A 200 16.53 -64.14 4.62
N LEU A 201 16.75 -63.26 3.65
CA LEU A 201 15.92 -62.09 3.40
C LEU A 201 15.03 -62.34 2.19
N VAL A 202 13.72 -62.16 2.36
CA VAL A 202 12.71 -62.22 1.29
C VAL A 202 12.07 -60.86 1.14
N LEU A 203 12.13 -60.29 -0.06
CA LEU A 203 11.52 -59.00 -0.37
C LEU A 203 10.26 -59.21 -1.18
N VAL A 204 9.15 -58.65 -0.72
CA VAL A 204 7.89 -58.57 -1.44
C VAL A 204 7.65 -57.10 -1.78
N GLY A 205 7.55 -56.79 -3.07
CA GLY A 205 7.36 -55.42 -3.56
C GLY A 205 5.91 -54.95 -3.48
N GLY A 206 5.70 -53.67 -3.83
CA GLY A 206 4.39 -53.04 -3.85
C GLY A 206 3.97 -52.52 -2.48
N LEU A 207 3.22 -51.41 -2.46
CA LEU A 207 2.77 -50.75 -1.23
C LEU A 207 3.92 -50.44 -0.28
N HIS A 208 4.99 -49.82 -0.80
CA HIS A 208 6.26 -49.55 -0.11
C HIS A 208 7.07 -50.79 0.31
N GLY A 209 6.56 -51.99 0.06
CA GLY A 209 7.27 -53.25 0.20
C GLY A 209 7.37 -53.76 1.64
N ILE A 210 7.64 -55.06 1.76
CA ILE A 210 7.89 -55.73 3.03
C ILE A 210 9.08 -56.68 2.89
N GLY A 211 9.98 -56.62 3.86
CA GLY A 211 11.11 -57.53 4.00
C GLY A 211 10.83 -58.54 5.10
N VAL A 212 11.01 -59.83 4.80
CA VAL A 212 10.92 -60.91 5.78
C VAL A 212 12.33 -61.46 6.01
N LEU A 213 12.87 -61.23 7.21
CA LEU A 213 14.20 -61.66 7.62
C LEU A 213 14.08 -62.82 8.60
N ALA A 214 14.58 -63.99 8.21
CA ALA A 214 14.50 -65.21 8.99
C ALA A 214 15.89 -65.83 9.19
N ASP A 215 16.21 -66.22 10.42
CA ASP A 215 17.40 -67.04 10.69
C ASP A 215 17.28 -68.42 10.02
N ARG A 216 18.38 -68.92 9.43
CA ARG A 216 18.35 -70.21 8.70
C ARG A 216 18.13 -71.41 9.60
N GLU A 217 18.53 -71.36 10.87
CA GLU A 217 18.25 -72.43 11.84
C GLU A 217 16.74 -72.45 12.17
N LEU A 218 16.12 -71.27 12.34
CA LEU A 218 14.67 -71.15 12.47
C LEU A 218 13.94 -71.75 11.26
N LEU A 219 14.38 -71.45 10.04
CA LEU A 219 13.79 -72.01 8.82
C LEU A 219 13.93 -73.54 8.74
N ALA A 220 15.06 -74.08 9.18
CA ALA A 220 15.27 -75.53 9.24
C ALA A 220 14.30 -76.22 10.23
N ARG A 221 14.01 -75.56 11.36
CA ARG A 221 13.06 -76.07 12.38
C ARG A 221 11.59 -75.86 12.02
N LYS A 222 11.27 -74.90 11.15
CA LYS A 222 9.90 -74.56 10.74
C LYS A 222 9.73 -74.75 9.22
N PRO A 223 9.56 -76.00 8.72
CA PRO A 223 9.40 -76.27 7.28
C PRO A 223 8.19 -75.56 6.65
N ALA A 224 7.13 -75.33 7.43
CA ALA A 224 5.97 -74.55 6.98
C ALA A 224 6.35 -73.10 6.64
N LEU A 225 7.18 -72.47 7.47
CA LEU A 225 7.72 -71.13 7.23
C LEU A 225 8.62 -71.11 6.00
N ALA A 226 9.56 -72.05 5.89
CA ALA A 226 10.43 -72.17 4.72
C ALA A 226 9.63 -72.33 3.41
N LYS A 227 8.56 -73.14 3.43
CA LYS A 227 7.65 -73.30 2.29
C LYS A 227 6.90 -71.99 1.97
N GLN A 228 6.44 -71.27 2.99
CA GLN A 228 5.74 -70.00 2.82
C GLN A 228 6.66 -68.93 2.21
N LEU A 229 7.87 -68.76 2.75
CA LEU A 229 8.88 -67.85 2.19
C LEU A 229 9.29 -68.25 0.76
N GLY A 230 9.41 -69.55 0.51
CA GLY A 230 9.63 -70.09 -0.82
C GLY A 230 8.50 -69.80 -1.80
N ALA A 231 7.25 -69.65 -1.35
CA ALA A 231 6.11 -69.28 -2.19
C ALA A 231 6.15 -67.80 -2.57
N LEU A 232 6.53 -66.92 -1.65
CA LEU A 232 6.69 -65.47 -1.90
C LEU A 232 7.74 -65.15 -2.98
N LYS A 233 8.73 -66.04 -3.16
CA LYS A 233 9.77 -65.90 -4.19
C LYS A 233 9.35 -66.37 -5.58
N ARG A 234 8.18 -67.00 -5.73
CA ARG A 234 7.75 -67.59 -7.00
C ARG A 234 7.29 -66.50 -7.98
N ALA A 235 7.33 -66.84 -9.26
CA ALA A 235 6.87 -65.99 -10.37
C ALA A 235 7.63 -64.65 -10.52
N PRO A 236 8.87 -64.66 -11.04
CA PRO A 236 9.64 -63.44 -11.31
C PRO A 236 8.93 -62.40 -12.19
N PHE A 237 7.99 -62.83 -13.03
CA PHE A 237 7.19 -61.91 -13.84
C PHE A 237 6.23 -61.07 -12.98
N LEU A 238 5.64 -61.64 -11.92
CA LEU A 238 4.76 -60.91 -11.00
C LEU A 238 5.55 -59.87 -10.23
N ARG A 239 6.78 -60.18 -9.81
CA ARG A 239 7.67 -59.21 -9.18
C ARG A 239 7.87 -57.97 -10.06
N ARG A 240 8.23 -58.17 -11.34
CA ARG A 240 8.37 -57.06 -12.29
C ARG A 240 7.07 -56.29 -12.50
N GLN A 241 5.94 -56.99 -12.54
CA GLN A 241 4.63 -56.36 -12.68
C GLN A 241 4.29 -55.50 -11.47
N ILE A 242 4.58 -55.99 -10.26
CA ILE A 242 4.37 -55.26 -9.01
C ILE A 242 5.26 -54.02 -8.95
N GLU A 243 6.55 -54.14 -9.30
CA GLU A 243 7.47 -53.00 -9.37
C GLU A 243 6.98 -51.93 -10.36
N LEU A 244 6.45 -52.34 -11.52
CA LEU A 244 5.84 -51.45 -12.50
C LEU A 244 4.61 -50.73 -11.93
N VAL A 245 3.66 -51.47 -11.36
CA VAL A 245 2.42 -50.93 -10.78
C VAL A 245 2.72 -49.98 -9.63
N GLU A 246 3.68 -50.34 -8.79
CA GLU A 246 4.09 -49.52 -7.64
C GLU A 246 4.72 -48.21 -8.10
N ARG A 247 5.56 -48.23 -9.12
CA ARG A 247 6.12 -47.01 -9.70
C ARG A 247 5.03 -46.06 -10.20
N GLU A 248 4.03 -46.59 -10.91
CA GLU A 248 2.90 -45.77 -11.38
C GLU A 248 2.07 -45.23 -10.20
N ARG A 249 1.82 -46.06 -9.18
CA ARG A 249 1.10 -45.65 -7.96
C ARG A 249 1.82 -44.52 -7.24
N LEU A 250 3.14 -44.63 -7.06
CA LEU A 250 3.96 -43.63 -6.41
C LEU A 250 4.03 -42.34 -7.23
N GLY A 251 4.13 -42.45 -8.56
CA GLY A 251 4.10 -41.31 -9.46
C GLY A 251 2.77 -40.56 -9.40
N LEU A 252 1.65 -41.27 -9.35
CA LEU A 252 0.34 -40.67 -9.13
C LEU A 252 0.23 -40.01 -7.77
N ALA A 253 0.71 -40.66 -6.71
CA ALA A 253 0.68 -40.10 -5.36
C ALA A 253 1.49 -38.78 -5.28
N ALA A 254 2.69 -38.74 -5.86
CA ALA A 254 3.50 -37.53 -5.91
C ALA A 254 2.81 -36.39 -6.70
N ARG A 255 2.15 -36.70 -7.83
CA ARG A 255 1.36 -35.72 -8.60
C ARG A 255 0.15 -35.19 -7.84
N VAL A 256 -0.50 -36.02 -7.03
CA VAL A 256 -1.61 -35.59 -6.17
C VAL A 256 -1.11 -34.61 -5.12
N GLU A 257 0.03 -34.86 -4.48
CA GLU A 257 0.61 -33.92 -3.51
C GLU A 257 1.07 -32.61 -4.17
N GLU A 258 1.62 -32.67 -5.38
CA GLU A 258 1.92 -31.48 -6.20
C GLU A 258 0.64 -30.68 -6.52
N ALA A 259 -0.41 -31.34 -6.97
CA ALA A 259 -1.68 -30.69 -7.30
C ALA A 259 -2.34 -30.04 -6.08
N LYS A 260 -2.26 -30.67 -4.89
CA LYS A 260 -2.72 -30.07 -3.62
C LYS A 260 -1.91 -28.82 -3.30
N ALA A 261 -0.59 -28.88 -3.37
CA ALA A 261 0.26 -27.72 -3.11
C ALA A 261 -0.04 -26.55 -4.05
N GLN A 262 -0.31 -26.83 -5.34
CA GLN A 262 -0.72 -25.82 -6.31
C GLN A 262 -2.10 -25.24 -6.00
N LEU A 263 -3.05 -26.07 -5.55
CA LEU A 263 -4.38 -25.62 -5.15
C LEU A 263 -4.31 -24.69 -3.94
N ASP A 264 -3.53 -25.03 -2.93
CA ASP A 264 -3.34 -24.19 -1.73
C ASP A 264 -2.71 -22.85 -2.09
N ALA A 265 -1.64 -22.86 -2.90
CA ALA A 265 -1.00 -21.64 -3.39
C ALA A 265 -1.94 -20.76 -4.22
N ALA A 266 -2.80 -21.38 -5.06
CA ALA A 266 -3.81 -20.68 -5.83
C ALA A 266 -4.90 -20.07 -4.94
N ALA A 267 -5.34 -20.80 -3.90
CA ALA A 267 -6.32 -20.32 -2.93
C ALA A 267 -5.80 -19.09 -2.16
N GLU A 268 -4.55 -19.12 -1.70
CA GLU A 268 -3.91 -17.97 -1.07
C GLU A 268 -3.76 -16.78 -2.03
N ARG A 269 -3.35 -17.04 -3.28
CA ARG A 269 -3.22 -15.99 -4.29
C ARG A 269 -4.56 -15.33 -4.57
N ARG A 270 -5.63 -16.13 -4.67
CA ARG A 270 -7.00 -15.60 -4.82
C ARG A 270 -7.38 -14.72 -3.64
N GLN A 271 -7.13 -15.16 -2.41
CA GLN A 271 -7.43 -14.35 -1.21
C GLN A 271 -6.67 -13.02 -1.19
N ARG A 272 -5.41 -13.01 -1.62
CA ARG A 272 -4.62 -11.77 -1.77
C ARG A 272 -5.25 -10.83 -2.81
N LEU A 273 -5.57 -11.36 -3.99
CA LEU A 273 -6.21 -10.57 -5.06
C LEU A 273 -7.59 -10.02 -4.66
N GLU A 274 -8.39 -10.77 -3.90
CA GLU A 274 -9.68 -10.30 -3.37
C GLU A 274 -9.49 -9.10 -2.43
N ARG A 275 -8.46 -9.11 -1.57
CA ARG A 275 -8.12 -7.96 -0.72
C ARG A 275 -7.66 -6.75 -1.53
N ASP A 276 -6.81 -6.99 -2.53
CA ASP A 276 -6.29 -5.92 -3.39
C ASP A 276 -7.41 -5.27 -4.21
N LEU A 277 -8.35 -6.09 -4.72
CA LEU A 277 -9.54 -5.62 -5.43
C LEU A 277 -10.41 -4.75 -4.52
N ALA A 278 -10.73 -5.21 -3.31
CA ALA A 278 -11.51 -4.42 -2.35
C ALA A 278 -10.84 -3.07 -2.02
N ALA A 279 -9.50 -3.06 -1.86
CA ALA A 279 -8.74 -1.83 -1.64
C ALA A 279 -8.69 -0.91 -2.88
N ALA A 280 -8.75 -1.46 -4.10
CA ALA A 280 -8.84 -0.69 -5.32
C ALA A 280 -10.24 -0.06 -5.48
N GLU A 281 -11.30 -0.80 -5.17
CA GLU A 281 -12.68 -0.32 -5.19
C GLU A 281 -12.91 0.82 -4.20
N ASP A 282 -12.39 0.72 -2.96
CA ASP A 282 -12.44 1.80 -1.98
C ASP A 282 -11.71 3.07 -2.46
N ARG A 283 -10.53 2.91 -3.09
CA ARG A 283 -9.79 4.03 -3.69
C ARG A 283 -10.55 4.69 -4.85
N ALA A 284 -11.19 3.89 -5.70
CA ALA A 284 -11.99 4.40 -6.80
C ALA A 284 -13.19 5.21 -6.28
N SER A 285 -13.92 4.68 -5.29
CA SER A 285 -15.03 5.37 -4.63
C SER A 285 -14.62 6.72 -4.02
N LYS A 286 -13.47 6.76 -3.31
CA LYS A 286 -12.91 8.01 -2.80
C LYS A 286 -12.54 8.99 -3.91
N SER A 287 -11.97 8.51 -5.02
CA SER A 287 -11.64 9.35 -6.17
C SER A 287 -12.90 9.94 -6.82
N ASP A 288 -13.98 9.17 -6.92
CA ASP A 288 -15.25 9.66 -7.47
C ASP A 288 -15.87 10.71 -6.55
N ALA A 289 -15.84 10.50 -5.22
CA ALA A 289 -16.28 11.50 -4.24
C ALA A 289 -15.45 12.80 -4.31
N ILE A 290 -14.15 12.72 -4.52
CA ILE A 290 -13.29 13.90 -4.74
C ILE A 290 -13.69 14.61 -6.05
N ARG A 291 -13.95 13.87 -7.13
CA ARG A 291 -14.38 14.43 -8.41
C ARG A 291 -15.71 15.19 -8.28
N GLU A 292 -16.68 14.63 -7.57
CA GLU A 292 -17.96 15.30 -7.31
C GLU A 292 -17.77 16.60 -6.51
N ARG A 293 -16.92 16.58 -5.47
CA ARG A 293 -16.59 17.78 -4.67
C ARG A 293 -15.89 18.84 -5.52
N LEU A 294 -14.98 18.44 -6.40
CA LEU A 294 -14.30 19.36 -7.32
C LEU A 294 -15.30 20.02 -8.28
N GLN A 295 -16.19 19.25 -8.89
CA GLN A 295 -17.23 19.79 -9.78
C GLN A 295 -18.17 20.75 -9.05
N ALA A 296 -18.53 20.46 -7.79
CA ALA A 296 -19.33 21.36 -6.97
C ALA A 296 -18.59 22.69 -6.70
N ALA A 297 -17.31 22.62 -6.32
CA ALA A 297 -16.48 23.79 -6.08
C ALA A 297 -16.28 24.63 -7.35
N GLU A 298 -16.12 24.00 -8.52
CA GLU A 298 -16.03 24.71 -9.81
C GLU A 298 -17.31 25.49 -10.13
N ARG A 299 -18.49 24.90 -9.89
CA ARG A 299 -19.78 25.58 -10.08
C ARG A 299 -19.92 26.79 -9.14
N GLU A 300 -19.56 26.62 -7.88
CA GLU A 300 -19.60 27.70 -6.89
C GLU A 300 -18.63 28.84 -7.26
N ALA A 301 -17.42 28.50 -7.73
CA ALA A 301 -16.46 29.48 -8.20
C ALA A 301 -16.98 30.29 -9.40
N GLU A 302 -17.64 29.63 -10.35
CA GLU A 302 -18.23 30.32 -11.51
C GLU A 302 -19.40 31.22 -11.10
N GLU A 303 -20.22 30.81 -10.13
CA GLU A 303 -21.28 31.65 -9.57
C GLU A 303 -20.70 32.89 -8.86
N ILE A 304 -19.67 32.70 -8.02
CA ILE A 304 -18.96 33.80 -7.34
C ILE A 304 -18.36 34.76 -8.36
N LYS A 305 -17.73 34.24 -9.42
CA LYS A 305 -17.17 35.05 -10.50
C LYS A 305 -18.25 35.85 -11.23
N GLY A 306 -19.41 35.25 -11.49
CA GLY A 306 -20.58 35.92 -12.05
C GLY A 306 -21.08 37.07 -11.15
N ARG A 307 -21.18 36.83 -9.84
CA ARG A 307 -21.56 37.84 -8.84
C ARG A 307 -20.53 38.97 -8.75
N LEU A 308 -19.24 38.65 -8.78
CA LEU A 308 -18.16 39.63 -8.77
C LEU A 308 -18.24 40.52 -10.02
N ALA A 309 -18.40 39.95 -11.21
CA ALA A 309 -18.54 40.71 -12.44
C ALA A 309 -19.79 41.62 -12.44
N ALA A 310 -20.88 41.20 -11.79
CA ALA A 310 -22.06 42.04 -11.61
C ALA A 310 -21.78 43.21 -10.64
N ALA A 311 -21.16 42.94 -9.49
CA ALA A 311 -20.78 43.96 -8.52
C ALA A 311 -19.78 44.98 -9.12
N GLU A 312 -18.83 44.53 -9.93
CA GLU A 312 -17.90 45.41 -10.65
C GLU A 312 -18.63 46.34 -11.63
N ARG A 313 -19.63 45.84 -12.35
CA ARG A 313 -20.47 46.67 -13.24
C ARG A 313 -21.26 47.69 -12.43
N GLU A 314 -21.91 47.28 -11.35
CA GLU A 314 -22.65 48.17 -10.46
C GLU A 314 -21.76 49.27 -9.87
N ALA A 315 -20.53 48.92 -9.47
CA ALA A 315 -19.54 49.86 -8.98
C ALA A 315 -19.13 50.89 -10.05
N ARG A 316 -18.85 50.45 -11.29
CA ARG A 316 -18.55 51.36 -12.41
C ARG A 316 -19.72 52.29 -12.73
N ASP A 317 -20.94 51.75 -12.73
CA ASP A 317 -22.15 52.55 -12.97
C ASP A 317 -22.38 53.57 -11.84
N ALA A 318 -22.10 53.18 -10.58
CA ALA A 318 -22.16 54.08 -9.44
C ALA A 318 -21.11 55.19 -9.52
N GLU A 319 -19.89 54.87 -9.92
CA GLU A 319 -18.81 55.83 -10.15
C GLU A 319 -19.18 56.82 -11.26
N ALA A 320 -19.68 56.33 -12.41
CA ALA A 320 -20.14 57.18 -13.50
C ALA A 320 -21.34 58.07 -13.11
N ARG A 321 -22.23 57.59 -12.24
CA ARG A 321 -23.30 58.42 -11.64
C ARG A 321 -22.71 59.50 -10.72
N ALA A 322 -21.75 59.15 -9.86
CA ALA A 322 -21.11 60.10 -8.97
C ALA A 322 -20.37 61.22 -9.72
N LEU A 323 -19.63 60.87 -10.78
CA LEU A 323 -18.97 61.82 -11.68
C LEU A 323 -19.97 62.78 -12.35
N ARG A 324 -21.11 62.28 -12.84
CA ARG A 324 -22.17 63.12 -13.43
C ARG A 324 -22.74 64.11 -12.41
N LEU A 325 -23.10 63.63 -11.22
CA LEU A 325 -23.63 64.46 -10.14
C LEU A 325 -22.60 65.51 -9.66
N ALA A 326 -21.31 65.17 -9.64
CA ALA A 326 -20.24 66.12 -9.33
C ALA A 326 -20.15 67.23 -10.40
N GLY A 327 -20.21 66.88 -11.69
CA GLY A 327 -20.21 67.86 -12.78
C GLY A 327 -21.48 68.71 -12.87
N GLU A 328 -22.62 68.19 -12.42
CA GLU A 328 -23.85 68.98 -12.22
C GLU A 328 -23.68 69.97 -11.07
N ARG A 329 -23.20 69.52 -9.90
CA ARG A 329 -22.90 70.40 -8.76
C ARG A 329 -21.91 71.50 -9.11
N GLU A 330 -20.88 71.22 -9.90
CA GLU A 330 -19.91 72.22 -10.32
C GLU A 330 -20.53 73.27 -11.27
N ARG A 331 -21.42 72.84 -12.18
CA ARG A 331 -22.19 73.76 -13.04
C ARG A 331 -23.15 74.62 -12.23
N ASP A 332 -23.87 74.03 -11.29
CA ASP A 332 -24.77 74.75 -10.38
C ASP A 332 -23.98 75.76 -9.53
N HIS A 333 -22.80 75.36 -9.03
CA HIS A 333 -21.92 76.25 -8.27
C HIS A 333 -21.43 77.42 -9.12
N ARG A 334 -20.98 77.17 -10.36
CA ARG A 334 -20.57 78.21 -11.30
C ARG A 334 -21.73 79.16 -11.63
N ARG A 335 -22.92 78.62 -11.90
CA ARG A 335 -24.13 79.41 -12.17
C ARG A 335 -24.53 80.27 -10.97
N THR A 336 -24.40 79.73 -9.76
CA THR A 336 -24.62 80.48 -8.53
C THR A 336 -23.62 81.62 -8.40
N GLY A 337 -22.34 81.38 -8.74
CA GLY A 337 -21.30 82.42 -8.81
C GLY A 337 -21.63 83.53 -9.82
N GLU A 338 -22.03 83.19 -11.04
CA GLU A 338 -22.45 84.15 -12.07
C GLU A 338 -23.64 85.01 -11.62
N LEU A 339 -24.65 84.39 -11.00
CA LEU A 339 -25.82 85.10 -10.48
C LEU A 339 -25.47 86.05 -9.34
N LEU A 340 -24.51 85.69 -8.49
CA LEU A 340 -24.00 86.58 -7.44
C LEU A 340 -23.28 87.79 -8.04
N GLU A 341 -22.48 87.59 -9.07
CA GLU A 341 -21.78 88.67 -9.79
C GLU A 341 -22.76 89.61 -10.51
N GLU A 342 -23.80 89.06 -11.17
CA GLU A 342 -24.92 89.84 -11.72
C GLU A 342 -25.66 90.64 -10.64
N LEU A 343 -25.90 90.03 -9.47
CA LEU A 343 -26.55 90.70 -8.34
C LEU A 343 -25.70 91.87 -7.83
N GLU A 344 -24.39 91.69 -7.68
CA GLU A 344 -23.47 92.76 -7.28
C GLU A 344 -23.47 93.93 -8.27
N ILE A 345 -23.44 93.65 -9.58
CA ILE A 345 -23.54 94.69 -10.62
C ILE A 345 -24.86 95.43 -10.52
N THR A 346 -25.97 94.72 -10.32
CA THR A 346 -27.31 95.31 -10.25
C THR A 346 -27.48 96.17 -8.99
N CYS A 347 -26.99 95.71 -7.85
CA CYS A 347 -26.95 96.49 -6.61
C CYS A 347 -26.10 97.76 -6.76
N ALA A 348 -24.94 97.67 -7.43
CA ALA A 348 -24.11 98.84 -7.71
C ALA A 348 -24.80 99.86 -8.65
N ALA A 349 -25.58 99.38 -9.62
CA ALA A 349 -26.36 100.24 -10.52
C ALA A 349 -27.53 100.92 -9.79
N LEU A 350 -28.22 100.21 -8.91
CA LEU A 350 -29.28 100.76 -8.04
C LEU A 350 -28.74 101.85 -7.11
N ALA A 351 -27.59 101.59 -6.47
CA ALA A 351 -26.94 102.59 -5.62
C ALA A 351 -26.59 103.88 -6.39
N ARG A 352 -26.17 103.78 -7.67
CA ARG A 352 -25.93 104.95 -8.53
C ARG A 352 -27.21 105.70 -8.86
N ALA A 353 -28.28 104.98 -9.19
CA ALA A 353 -29.58 105.57 -9.50
C ALA A 353 -30.19 106.32 -8.31
N GLU A 354 -30.03 105.80 -7.09
CA GLU A 354 -30.45 106.50 -5.86
C GLU A 354 -29.70 107.82 -5.70
N THR A 355 -28.36 107.85 -5.85
CA THR A 355 -27.59 109.10 -5.83
C THR A 355 -27.99 110.09 -6.92
N GLU A 356 -28.35 109.64 -8.13
CA GLU A 356 -28.80 110.53 -9.21
C GLU A 356 -30.18 111.13 -8.94
N SER A 357 -31.08 110.37 -8.29
CA SER A 357 -32.39 110.86 -7.87
C SER A 357 -32.27 111.94 -6.79
N GLU A 358 -31.39 111.76 -5.80
CA GLU A 358 -31.15 112.77 -4.75
C GLU A 358 -30.62 114.09 -5.33
N LEU A 359 -29.75 114.02 -6.35
CA LEU A 359 -29.23 115.18 -7.07
C LEU A 359 -30.28 115.91 -7.94
N ALA A 360 -31.31 115.20 -8.42
CA ALA A 360 -32.41 115.77 -9.20
C ALA A 360 -33.37 116.59 -8.31
N ASP A 361 -33.71 116.06 -7.13
CA ASP A 361 -34.57 116.75 -6.15
C ASP A 361 -33.95 118.07 -5.66
N GLU A 362 -32.61 118.14 -5.55
CA GLU A 362 -31.91 119.36 -5.14
C GLU A 362 -31.96 120.47 -6.22
N ARG A 363 -31.98 120.09 -7.50
CA ARG A 363 -32.08 121.04 -8.64
C ARG A 363 -33.47 121.65 -8.78
N GLU A 364 -34.52 120.90 -8.46
CA GLU A 364 -35.90 121.38 -8.56
C GLU A 364 -36.18 122.47 -7.51
N ARG A 365 -35.67 122.30 -6.27
CA ARG A 365 -35.79 123.31 -5.20
C ARG A 365 -35.13 124.66 -5.56
N ARG A 366 -33.99 124.65 -6.25
CA ARG A 366 -33.31 125.89 -6.70
C ARG A 366 -34.07 126.62 -7.80
N SER A 367 -34.88 125.91 -8.58
CA SER A 367 -35.61 126.47 -9.74
C SER A 367 -36.87 127.23 -9.31
N ALA A 368 -37.55 126.78 -8.26
CA ALA A 368 -38.73 127.45 -7.71
C ALA A 368 -38.43 128.85 -7.12
N GLY A 369 -37.22 129.08 -6.59
CA GLY A 369 -36.84 130.38 -6.00
C GLY A 369 -36.63 131.51 -7.03
N ARG A 370 -36.27 131.20 -8.28
CA ARG A 370 -35.97 132.21 -9.32
C ARG A 370 -37.21 132.82 -9.97
N LEU A 371 -38.33 132.09 -10.04
CA LEU A 371 -39.55 132.53 -10.73
C LEU A 371 -40.33 133.59 -9.94
N THR A 372 -40.15 133.68 -8.62
CA THR A 372 -40.84 134.65 -7.76
C THR A 372 -40.23 136.06 -7.88
N ALA A 373 -38.93 136.17 -8.21
CA ALA A 373 -38.22 137.45 -8.30
C ALA A 373 -38.49 138.22 -9.61
N LEU A 374 -38.73 137.52 -10.73
CA LEU A 374 -38.92 138.17 -12.05
C LEU A 374 -40.29 138.84 -12.25
N ARG A 375 -41.25 138.61 -11.35
CA ARG A 375 -42.64 139.10 -11.50
C ARG A 375 -42.86 140.53 -10.99
N ALA A 376 -41.87 141.14 -10.34
CA ALA A 376 -42.00 142.45 -9.69
C ALA A 376 -41.46 143.65 -10.51
N GLU A 377 -40.68 143.45 -11.58
CA GLU A 377 -39.91 144.54 -12.22
C GLU A 377 -40.46 145.09 -13.56
N LEU A 378 -41.60 144.60 -14.07
CA LEU A 378 -42.07 144.94 -15.44
C LEU A 378 -43.17 146.03 -15.52
N THR A 379 -43.48 146.76 -14.44
CA THR A 379 -44.70 147.61 -14.34
C THR A 379 -44.54 149.14 -14.46
N SER A 380 -43.38 149.74 -14.75
CA SER A 380 -43.31 151.21 -14.92
C SER A 380 -42.19 151.71 -15.82
N GLY A 381 -42.56 152.38 -16.92
CA GLY A 381 -41.64 152.95 -17.91
C GLY A 381 -41.50 154.48 -17.85
N ARG A 382 -40.26 154.98 -17.89
CA ARG A 382 -39.73 156.16 -18.63
C ARG A 382 -38.23 156.30 -18.33
N GLY A 383 -37.44 156.61 -19.35
CA GLY A 383 -35.98 156.42 -19.37
C GLY A 383 -35.10 157.61 -19.00
N LEU A 384 -33.78 157.37 -18.99
CA LEU A 384 -32.73 158.39 -18.90
C LEU A 384 -31.41 157.91 -19.56
N VAL A 385 -31.03 158.63 -20.61
CA VAL A 385 -29.72 159.14 -21.07
C VAL A 385 -28.41 158.72 -20.33
N GLU A 386 -27.42 158.38 -21.17
CA GLU A 386 -25.94 158.43 -21.05
C GLU A 386 -25.12 157.31 -20.38
N ALA A 387 -24.04 156.94 -21.10
CA ALA A 387 -23.24 155.74 -20.98
C ALA A 387 -21.80 156.07 -20.52
N LEU A 388 -21.26 155.28 -19.57
CA LEU A 388 -19.85 155.27 -19.20
C LEU A 388 -19.44 153.90 -18.58
N ALA A 389 -18.43 153.30 -19.20
CA ALA A 389 -17.25 152.60 -18.67
C ALA A 389 -17.30 151.64 -17.43
N ALA A 390 -16.52 150.55 -17.60
CA ALA A 390 -15.73 149.77 -16.63
C ALA A 390 -16.11 148.29 -16.36
N GLU A 391 -15.15 147.41 -16.68
CA GLU A 391 -14.86 146.01 -16.29
C GLU A 391 -14.96 145.74 -14.74
N PRO A 392 -14.76 144.53 -14.15
CA PRO A 392 -13.92 143.35 -14.56
C PRO A 392 -14.46 141.96 -14.05
N PRO A 393 -13.63 140.96 -13.64
CA PRO A 393 -12.76 140.01 -14.35
C PRO A 393 -13.12 138.52 -13.98
N GLY A 394 -12.43 137.43 -14.30
CA GLY A 394 -11.07 137.21 -14.77
C GLY A 394 -10.75 135.73 -15.03
N LYS A 395 -9.79 135.55 -15.94
CA LYS A 395 -8.95 134.36 -16.19
C LYS A 395 -7.79 134.36 -15.17
N PRO A 396 -6.97 133.29 -14.99
CA PRO A 396 -5.98 132.89 -16.01
C PRO A 396 -5.82 131.35 -16.17
N ALA A 397 -5.54 130.89 -17.40
CA ALA A 397 -4.26 130.33 -17.87
C ALA A 397 -3.85 129.05 -17.10
N GLY A 398 -3.68 127.86 -17.68
CA GLY A 398 -3.28 127.48 -19.04
C GLY A 398 -1.94 126.79 -18.90
N GLU A 399 -1.77 125.54 -19.35
CA GLU A 399 -0.43 124.98 -19.57
C GLU A 399 -0.49 123.69 -20.41
N GLY A 400 -0.03 123.81 -21.66
CA GLY A 400 0.41 122.70 -22.49
C GLY A 400 1.69 122.02 -21.98
N GLU A 401 1.90 121.99 -20.67
CA GLU A 401 3.04 121.35 -19.98
C GLU A 401 2.63 120.13 -19.14
N LEU A 402 1.34 119.88 -18.90
CA LEU A 402 0.85 118.63 -18.26
C LEU A 402 0.65 117.45 -19.23
N ARG A 403 1.04 117.61 -20.50
CA ARG A 403 1.00 116.57 -21.55
C ARG A 403 2.30 115.77 -21.69
N ARG A 404 3.27 115.93 -20.77
CA ARG A 404 4.56 115.20 -20.80
C ARG A 404 4.96 114.51 -19.48
N SER A 405 4.06 114.42 -18.48
CA SER A 405 4.39 113.86 -17.15
C SER A 405 3.47 112.73 -16.65
N LEU A 406 2.60 112.15 -17.48
CA LEU A 406 1.71 111.03 -17.09
C LEU A 406 1.89 109.74 -17.92
N GLU A 407 2.77 109.75 -18.93
CA GLU A 407 3.18 108.55 -19.70
C GLU A 407 4.41 107.82 -19.09
N GLN A 408 4.89 108.24 -17.92
CA GLN A 408 6.13 107.74 -17.31
C GLN A 408 5.94 107.15 -15.90
N ARG A 409 4.79 106.52 -15.59
CA ARG A 409 4.56 105.95 -14.25
C ARG A 409 3.93 104.56 -14.11
N TYR A 410 3.62 103.83 -15.17
CA TYR A 410 3.18 102.42 -15.03
C TYR A 410 3.63 101.52 -16.18
N ARG A 411 4.94 101.53 -16.47
CA ARG A 411 5.53 100.60 -17.45
C ARG A 411 6.69 99.74 -16.94
N GLU A 412 6.94 99.70 -15.63
CA GLU A 412 7.96 98.82 -15.06
C GLU A 412 7.53 98.27 -13.68
N VAL A 413 6.61 97.32 -13.68
CA VAL A 413 6.71 96.11 -12.84
C VAL A 413 6.31 94.93 -13.72
N ALA A 414 7.12 94.70 -14.75
CA ALA A 414 7.36 93.33 -15.18
C ALA A 414 8.24 92.65 -14.12
N VAL A 415 8.15 91.34 -14.03
CA VAL A 415 9.06 90.45 -13.31
C VAL A 415 8.81 90.34 -11.80
N ARG A 416 7.93 89.40 -11.43
CA ARG A 416 8.10 88.44 -10.31
C ARG A 416 6.83 87.61 -10.10
N LEU A 417 6.67 86.56 -10.90
CA LEU A 417 6.13 85.23 -10.53
C LEU A 417 5.91 84.36 -11.79
N ALA A 418 6.90 84.33 -12.67
CA ALA A 418 7.37 83.07 -13.23
C ALA A 418 8.63 82.75 -12.43
N GLU A 419 8.54 81.84 -11.46
CA GLU A 419 9.62 81.06 -10.81
C GLU A 419 9.10 80.41 -9.51
N ALA A 420 8.40 79.30 -9.69
CA ALA A 420 8.46 78.08 -8.89
C ALA A 420 7.78 77.03 -9.79
N GLY A 421 8.48 76.12 -10.45
CA GLY A 421 9.59 75.32 -9.95
C GLY A 421 9.05 73.90 -9.80
N ASP A 422 9.56 73.01 -10.64
CA ASP A 422 9.52 71.53 -10.57
C ASP A 422 8.12 70.86 -10.64
N ASP A 423 7.87 69.82 -11.44
CA ASP A 423 8.79 68.77 -11.88
C ASP A 423 8.47 68.22 -13.29
N ALA A 424 9.55 67.73 -13.90
CA ALA A 424 9.62 67.07 -15.19
C ALA A 424 8.91 65.69 -15.20
N PRO A 425 8.72 65.08 -16.39
CA PRO A 425 7.86 63.92 -16.59
C PRO A 425 8.56 62.64 -16.18
N ILE A 426 7.94 61.85 -15.30
CA ILE A 426 8.40 60.47 -15.08
C ILE A 426 7.81 59.59 -16.19
N GLY A 427 8.66 59.31 -17.17
CA GLY A 427 8.85 57.94 -17.63
C GLY A 427 7.97 57.46 -18.76
N ASN A 428 8.64 57.05 -19.84
CA ASN A 428 8.09 56.45 -21.04
C ASN A 428 7.09 55.32 -20.78
N VAL A 429 5.95 55.42 -21.46
CA VAL A 429 5.10 54.31 -21.87
C VAL A 429 5.96 53.37 -22.72
N LEU A 430 6.23 52.16 -22.22
CA LEU A 430 6.60 51.04 -23.10
C LEU A 430 5.31 50.52 -23.72
N ALA A 431 5.27 50.47 -25.06
CA ALA A 431 4.14 49.91 -25.78
C ALA A 431 3.96 48.44 -25.39
N LEU A 432 2.81 48.14 -24.78
CA LEU A 432 2.30 46.79 -24.61
C LEU A 432 1.83 46.28 -25.99
N ASP A 433 2.04 45.00 -26.27
CA ASP A 433 1.29 44.38 -27.36
C ASP A 433 -0.20 44.23 -26.96
N ARG A 434 -1.04 43.69 -27.85
CA ARG A 434 -2.48 43.54 -27.58
C ARG A 434 -2.82 42.57 -26.42
N LEU A 435 -1.82 41.99 -25.76
CA LEU A 435 -1.97 41.06 -24.63
C LEU A 435 -1.23 41.50 -23.35
N GLY A 436 -0.53 42.64 -23.33
CA GLY A 436 -0.06 43.25 -22.08
C GLY A 436 1.24 42.67 -21.49
N VAL A 437 2.14 42.10 -22.28
CA VAL A 437 3.39 41.46 -21.78
C VAL A 437 4.66 42.09 -22.40
N LEU A 438 5.73 42.25 -21.61
CA LEU A 438 7.06 42.70 -22.07
C LEU A 438 7.78 41.58 -22.86
N ALA A 439 8.16 41.85 -24.11
CA ALA A 439 8.78 40.87 -25.01
C ALA A 439 10.28 40.67 -24.76
N ALA A 440 10.71 39.40 -24.73
CA ALA A 440 12.10 38.96 -24.55
C ALA A 440 12.89 38.90 -25.87
N GLY A 441 14.19 39.25 -25.81
CA GLY A 441 15.17 38.96 -26.86
C GLY A 441 15.99 37.74 -26.51
N ALA A 442 15.90 36.68 -27.32
CA ALA A 442 16.71 35.46 -27.17
C ALA A 442 17.99 35.53 -28.03
N ALA A 443 19.13 35.19 -27.44
CA ALA A 443 20.33 34.78 -28.15
C ALA A 443 20.85 33.47 -27.54
N ALA A 444 20.99 32.44 -28.37
CA ALA A 444 21.43 31.10 -27.98
C ALA A 444 22.96 31.01 -27.87
N GLY A 445 23.47 30.40 -26.78
CA GLY A 445 24.88 30.06 -26.57
C GLY A 445 25.08 28.54 -26.45
N PRO A 446 26.28 28.00 -26.77
CA PRO A 446 26.49 26.58 -27.04
C PRO A 446 26.98 25.83 -25.79
N SER A 447 26.05 25.40 -24.94
CA SER A 447 26.31 24.32 -23.99
C SER A 447 24.99 23.75 -23.51
N GLY A 448 24.64 22.56 -24.01
CA GLY A 448 23.43 21.86 -23.59
C GLY A 448 23.47 21.44 -22.12
N ALA A 449 22.64 22.07 -21.30
CA ALA A 449 21.95 21.53 -20.13
C ALA A 449 20.95 22.62 -19.66
N GLY A 450 19.67 22.25 -19.52
CA GLY A 450 18.55 23.18 -19.42
C GLY A 450 18.25 23.75 -18.04
N VAL A 451 17.34 24.73 -18.02
CA VAL A 451 16.31 25.01 -17.00
C VAL A 451 15.24 25.84 -17.74
N ASP A 452 14.01 25.32 -17.87
CA ASP A 452 12.87 26.14 -18.27
C ASP A 452 12.11 26.57 -17.01
N VAL A 453 12.27 27.86 -16.68
CA VAL A 453 11.49 28.67 -15.72
C VAL A 453 11.87 28.55 -14.23
N VAL A 454 12.26 29.69 -13.64
CA VAL A 454 12.29 29.94 -12.18
C VAL A 454 11.20 30.97 -11.87
N VAL A 455 10.23 30.61 -11.04
CA VAL A 455 9.19 31.53 -10.53
C VAL A 455 9.53 31.89 -9.08
N CYS A 456 9.81 33.16 -8.81
CA CYS A 456 9.87 33.66 -7.44
C CYS A 456 8.48 34.10 -6.99
N VAL A 457 7.86 33.33 -6.09
CA VAL A 457 6.61 33.72 -5.42
C VAL A 457 6.96 34.31 -4.04
N HIS A 458 6.78 35.62 -3.87
CA HIS A 458 6.81 36.20 -2.53
C HIS A 458 5.43 35.99 -1.90
N ASN A 459 5.40 35.22 -0.81
CA ASN A 459 4.25 34.74 -0.02
C ASN A 459 3.58 33.41 -0.44
N ALA A 460 4.37 32.36 -0.68
CA ALA A 460 3.89 30.97 -0.63
C ALA A 460 3.97 30.37 0.81
N PRO A 461 3.08 29.42 1.19
CA PRO A 461 3.16 28.67 2.44
C PRO A 461 4.41 27.76 2.49
N ASP A 462 4.81 27.33 3.69
CA ASP A 462 6.11 26.67 3.95
C ASP A 462 6.30 25.30 3.25
N ASP A 463 5.26 24.69 2.70
CA ASP A 463 5.32 23.44 1.94
C ASP A 463 5.47 23.64 0.41
N VAL A 464 5.48 24.90 -0.07
CA VAL A 464 5.53 25.26 -1.50
C VAL A 464 6.69 26.23 -1.83
N ARG A 465 7.48 26.67 -0.85
CA ARG A 465 8.81 27.29 -1.10
C ARG A 465 9.88 26.22 -1.21
#